data_AF-A0A962ZXK1-F1
#
_entry.id   AF-A0A962ZXK1-F1
#
_cell.length_a   1.000
_cell.length_b   1.000
_cell.length_c   1.000
_cell.angle_alpha   90.00
_cell.angle_beta   90.00
_cell.angle_gamma   90.00
#
_symmetry.space_group_name_H-M   'P 1'
#
loop_
_entity.id
_entity.type
_entity.pdbx_description
1 polymer ?
#
loop_
_entity_poly.entity_id
_entity_poly.type
_entity_poly.pdbx_seq_one_letter_code
_entity_poly.pdbx_strand_id
1 'polypeptide(L)' 'FDVRSIPGLKKKPSTSELIDWLKLLMADDIPDAILKDRDQSKAIPPLYGALLKNEQDVHLLERLAFMHRRESR' A
#
# COMPACT_ATOMS: atom_id res chain seq x y z
N PHE A 1 -8.50 3.31 -11.13
CA PHE A 1 -7.19 3.86 -11.55
C PHE A 1 -6.62 4.85 -10.52
N ASP A 2 -7.29 5.04 -9.38
CA ASP A 2 -7.01 6.11 -8.40
C ASP A 2 -5.75 5.90 -7.58
N VAL A 3 -5.17 4.70 -7.56
CA VAL A 3 -3.87 4.45 -6.91
C VAL A 3 -2.76 5.33 -7.50
N ARG A 4 -2.84 5.67 -8.80
CA ARG A 4 -1.85 6.53 -9.47
C ARG A 4 -2.08 8.03 -9.28
N SER A 5 -3.23 8.41 -8.73
CA SER A 5 -3.54 9.82 -8.41
C SER A 5 -3.22 10.16 -6.96
N ILE A 6 -2.72 9.21 -6.15
CA ILE A 6 -2.32 9.45 -4.76
C ILE A 6 -1.19 10.50 -4.72
N PRO A 7 -1.42 11.66 -4.07
CA PRO A 7 -0.39 12.67 -3.88
C PRO A 7 0.67 12.18 -2.89
N GLY A 8 1.95 12.47 -3.16
CA GLY A 8 3.08 12.10 -2.29
C GLY A 8 3.86 10.86 -2.72
N LEU A 9 3.38 10.09 -3.70
CA LEU A 9 4.16 9.02 -4.33
C LEU A 9 5.22 9.63 -5.25
N LYS A 10 6.51 9.48 -4.90
CA LYS A 10 7.64 9.90 -5.74
C LYS A 10 7.66 9.13 -7.06
N LYS A 11 7.39 7.82 -7.01
CA LYS A 11 7.23 6.98 -8.21
C LYS A 11 5.86 6.31 -8.18
N LYS A 12 5.09 6.53 -9.24
CA LYS A 12 3.78 5.89 -9.40
C LYS A 12 3.97 4.43 -9.80
N PRO A 13 3.18 3.49 -9.24
CA PRO A 13 3.24 2.09 -9.64
C PRO A 13 2.88 1.94 -11.12
N SER A 14 3.73 1.21 -11.83
CA SER A 14 3.52 0.76 -13.20
C SER A 14 2.36 -0.23 -13.30
N THR A 15 1.92 -0.53 -14.53
CA THR A 15 0.81 -1.48 -14.74
C THR A 15 1.23 -2.89 -14.33
N SER A 16 2.49 -3.27 -14.58
CA SER A 16 3.05 -4.55 -14.14
C SER A 16 3.11 -4.66 -12.61
N GLU A 17 3.56 -3.63 -11.90
CA GLU A 17 3.58 -3.62 -10.42
C GLU A 17 2.18 -3.78 -9.83
N LEU A 18 1.19 -3.07 -10.37
CA LEU A 18 -0.20 -3.23 -9.94
C LEU A 18 -0.71 -4.65 -10.16
N ILE A 19 -0.42 -5.24 -11.33
CA ILE A 19 -0.83 -6.60 -11.67
C ILE A 19 -0.15 -7.63 -10.77
N ASP A 20 1.16 -7.49 -10.52
CA ASP A 20 1.91 -8.38 -9.64
C ASP A 20 1.37 -8.33 -8.21
N TRP A 21 1.04 -7.13 -7.72
CA TRP A 21 0.40 -6.98 -6.41
C TRP A 21 -0.95 -7.69 -6.34
N LEU A 22 -1.83 -7.50 -7.34
CA LEU A 22 -3.11 -8.21 -7.39
C LEU A 22 -2.93 -9.74 -7.42
N LYS A 23 -1.94 -10.25 -8.15
CA LYS A 23 -1.64 -11.69 -8.18
C LYS A 23 -1.22 -12.23 -6.82
N LEU A 24 -0.41 -11.48 -6.08
CA LEU A 24 0.01 -11.89 -4.73
C LEU A 24 -1.16 -11.88 -3.75
N LEU A 25 -2.03 -10.86 -3.80
CA LEU A 25 -3.23 -10.81 -2.98
C LEU A 25 -4.14 -12.03 -3.22
N MET A 26 -4.29 -12.43 -4.49
CA MET A 26 -5.08 -13.62 -4.87
C MET A 26 -4.40 -14.93 -4.47
N ALA A 27 -3.08 -14.99 -4.47
CA ALA A 27 -2.31 -16.18 -4.10
C ALA A 27 -2.33 -16.44 -2.58
N ASP A 28 -2.32 -15.39 -1.77
CA ASP A 28 -2.34 -15.47 -0.30
C ASP A 28 -3.77 -15.60 0.29
N ASP A 29 -4.80 -15.77 -0.56
CA ASP A 29 -6.22 -15.88 -0.19
C ASP A 29 -6.66 -14.79 0.80
N ILE A 30 -6.20 -13.54 0.56
CA ILE A 30 -6.43 -12.43 1.47
C ILE A 30 -7.93 -12.07 1.48
N PRO A 31 -8.60 -12.07 2.64
CA PRO A 31 -10.02 -11.72 2.74
C PRO A 31 -10.30 -10.32 2.17
N ASP A 32 -11.36 -10.19 1.38
CA ASP A 32 -11.76 -8.92 0.77
C ASP A 32 -12.04 -7.83 1.81
N ALA A 33 -12.45 -8.22 3.01
CA ALA A 33 -12.66 -7.35 4.16
C ALA A 33 -11.40 -6.57 4.54
N ILE A 34 -10.20 -7.15 4.37
CA ILE A 34 -8.92 -6.48 4.64
C ILE A 34 -8.66 -5.39 3.60
N LEU A 35 -8.99 -5.63 2.33
CA LEU A 35 -8.81 -4.67 1.25
C LEU A 35 -9.86 -3.56 1.26
N LYS A 36 -11.04 -3.84 1.80
CA LYS A 36 -12.15 -2.88 1.96
C LYS A 36 -12.05 -2.06 3.24
N ASP A 37 -11.16 -2.43 4.17
CA ASP A 37 -10.95 -1.69 5.41
C ASP A 37 -10.47 -0.26 5.09
N ARG A 38 -11.30 0.73 5.43
CA ARG A 38 -11.04 2.17 5.19
C ARG A 38 -10.38 2.84 6.40
N ASP A 39 -10.02 2.08 7.42
CA ASP A 39 -9.33 2.58 8.60
C ASP A 39 -7.97 3.16 8.19
N GLN A 40 -7.85 4.49 8.25
CA GLN A 40 -6.64 5.22 7.91
C GLN A 40 -5.47 4.88 8.85
N SER A 41 -5.74 4.37 10.05
CA SER A 41 -4.68 3.88 10.96
C SER A 41 -4.04 2.57 10.48
N LYS A 42 -4.74 1.82 9.61
CA LYS A 42 -4.28 0.60 8.95
C LYS A 42 -3.87 0.83 7.49
N ALA A 43 -3.67 2.08 7.08
CA ALA A 43 -3.48 2.51 5.69
C ALA A 43 -2.29 1.91 4.90
N ILE A 44 -1.53 0.95 5.45
CA ILE A 44 -0.55 0.19 4.68
C ILE A 44 -1.26 -1.04 4.11
N PRO A 45 -1.44 -1.13 2.77
CA PRO A 45 -2.00 -2.33 2.15
C PRO A 45 -1.10 -3.55 2.38
N PRO A 46 -1.65 -4.76 2.53
CA PRO A 46 -0.83 -5.98 2.59
C PRO A 46 0.00 -6.10 1.31
N LEU A 47 1.23 -6.62 1.43
CA LEU A 47 2.14 -6.87 0.31
C LEU A 47 2.46 -5.61 -0.53
N TYR A 48 2.36 -4.41 0.06
CA TYR A 48 2.60 -3.13 -0.61
C TYR A 48 4.00 -2.99 -1.23
N GLY A 49 4.99 -3.80 -0.83
CA GLY A 49 6.31 -3.86 -1.48
C GLY A 49 6.27 -4.34 -2.94
N ALA A 50 5.24 -5.10 -3.32
CA ALA A 50 5.01 -5.44 -4.73
C ALA A 50 4.43 -4.26 -5.53
N LEU A 51 3.71 -3.36 -4.85
CA LEU A 51 3.17 -2.13 -5.42
C LEU A 51 4.27 -1.06 -5.51
N LEU A 52 5.11 -0.92 -4.49
CA LEU A 52 6.22 0.03 -4.42
C LEU A 52 7.56 -0.72 -4.47
N LYS A 53 8.11 -0.92 -5.66
CA LYS A 53 9.42 -1.59 -5.83
C LYS A 53 10.62 -0.69 -5.48
N ASN A 54 10.40 0.56 -5.06
CA ASN A 54 11.46 1.45 -4.61
C ASN A 54 11.59 1.36 -3.08
N GLU A 55 12.70 0.80 -2.60
CA GLU A 55 12.98 0.61 -1.16
C GLU A 55 12.92 1.93 -0.36
N GLN A 56 13.28 3.07 -0.97
CA GLN A 56 13.17 4.37 -0.32
C GLN A 56 11.70 4.80 -0.11
N ASP A 57 10.82 4.48 -1.06
CA ASP A 57 9.41 4.82 -0.99
C ASP A 57 8.67 3.87 -0.02
N VAL A 58 9.08 2.60 0.04
CA VAL A 58 8.64 1.61 1.04
C VAL A 58 8.95 2.11 2.46
N HIS A 59 10.20 2.50 2.72
CA HIS A 59 10.61 2.97 4.04
C HIS A 59 9.92 4.28 4.47
N LEU A 60 9.69 5.19 3.52
CA LEU A 60 8.94 6.43 3.77
C LEU A 60 7.48 6.12 4.13
N LEU A 61 6.84 5.18 3.44
CA LEU A 61 5.46 4.77 3.71
C LEU A 61 5.33 4.15 5.12
N GLU A 62 6.26 3.26 5.50
CA GLU A 62 6.30 2.65 6.84
C GLU A 62 6.43 3.72 7.93
N ARG A 63 7.31 4.71 7.72
CA ARG A 63 7.54 5.80 8.67
C ARG A 63 6.32 6.71 8.81
N LEU A 64 5.65 7.05 7.71
CA LEU A 64 4.43 7.85 7.71
C LEU A 64 3.28 7.15 8.41
N ALA A 65 3.07 5.85 8.12
CA ALA A 65 2.05 5.05 8.78
C ALA A 65 2.31 4.89 10.28
N PHE A 66 3.58 4.75 10.69
CA PHE A 66 3.95 4.71 12.11
C PHE A 66 3.65 6.03 12.83
N MET A 67 3.93 7.18 12.21
CA MET A 67 3.60 8.49 12.79
C MET A 67 2.09 8.68 12.92
N HIS A 68 1.31 8.32 11.90
CA HIS A 68 -0.14 8.47 11.93
C HIS A 68 -0.82 7.58 12.98
N ARG A 69 -0.31 6.36 13.22
CA ARG A 69 -0.78 5.47 14.31
C ARG A 69 -0.50 6.02 15.72
N ARG A 70 0.49 6.91 15.87
CA ARG A 70 0.81 7.55 17.16
C ARG A 70 -0.09 8.74 17.45
N GLU A 71 -0.51 9.48 16.42
CA GLU A 71 -1.43 10.62 16.55
C GLU A 71 -2.89 10.21 16.77
N SER A 72 -3.26 8.99 16.37
CA SER A 72 -4.61 8.44 16.51
C SER A 72 -4.85 7.68 17.82
N ARG A 73 -3.89 7.67 18.75
CA ARG A 73 -3.99 7.10 20.10
C ARG A 73 -4.21 8.15 21.16
#